data_AF-A0A1D9GSP7-F1
#
_entry.id   AF-A0A1D9GSP7-F1
#
_cell.length_a   1.000
_cell.length_b   1.000
_cell.length_c   1.000
_cell.angle_alpha   90.00
_cell.angle_beta   90.00
_cell.angle_gamma   90.00
#
_symmetry.space_group_name_H-M   'P 1'
#
loop_
_entity.id
_entity.type
_entity.pdbx_description
1 polymer ?
#
loop_
_entity_poly.entity_id
_entity_poly.type
_entity_poly.pdbx_seq_one_letter_code
_entity_poly.pdbx_strand_id
1 'polypeptide(L)'
;MHVKYLMITIAAATVTACGGGGDSGSLSSLVSQPTTPTPAPTPTPTPTPTPSQVPQSAAEGIWIGTTNTNRTVNGVVLNDGSYYLFYSPAGQPGQIGGVIQGSGTAKGGSYASGDGRDFNLAANTLTALSLSSSYQEQKTLAGMVTYVAAGGPTETLTTVYSSMYEAKPALSALAGQYSVQIGVLGTVGTATLAVGSDGSLVGSSASISTSTSNSCGISGTLAPRDRGNAYDATIVFDANCAYPTQTTKGAAYFDASSKRLYVVTVNNERTRAAAIVGTRP
;
A
#
# COMPACT_ATOMS: atom_id res chain seq x y z
N MET A 1 -15.09 -45.70 6.25
CA MET A 1 -16.41 -45.75 6.92
C MET A 1 -17.16 -44.47 6.59
N HIS A 2 -18.28 -44.64 5.89
CA HIS A 2 -19.49 -43.79 5.78
C HIS A 2 -19.41 -42.25 5.80
N VAL A 3 -19.65 -41.73 4.59
CA VAL A 3 -20.12 -40.42 4.13
C VAL A 3 -21.30 -39.84 4.95
N LYS A 4 -21.38 -38.51 5.07
CA LYS A 4 -22.66 -37.76 5.05
C LYS A 4 -22.46 -36.33 4.54
N TYR A 5 -22.88 -36.10 3.29
CA TYR A 5 -23.10 -34.79 2.69
C TYR A 5 -24.42 -34.20 3.24
N LEU A 6 -24.42 -32.92 3.60
CA LEU A 6 -25.64 -32.16 3.87
C LEU A 6 -25.73 -31.01 2.86
N MET A 7 -26.59 -31.22 1.86
CA MET A 7 -27.06 -30.20 0.91
C MET A 7 -28.12 -29.33 1.62
N ILE A 8 -28.02 -28.00 1.53
CA ILE A 8 -29.08 -27.07 1.92
C ILE A 8 -29.55 -26.29 0.69
N THR A 9 -30.84 -26.41 0.43
CA THR A 9 -31.61 -25.89 -0.70
C THR A 9 -32.04 -24.42 -0.52
N ILE A 10 -32.21 -23.78 -1.68
CA ILE A 10 -32.56 -22.39 -1.99
C ILE A 10 -34.01 -22.03 -1.63
N ALA A 11 -34.26 -20.78 -1.24
CA ALA A 11 -35.58 -20.14 -1.33
C ALA A 11 -35.44 -18.71 -1.89
N ALA A 12 -36.06 -18.46 -3.04
CA ALA A 12 -36.17 -17.16 -3.70
C ALA A 12 -37.60 -16.64 -3.57
N ALA A 13 -37.77 -15.35 -3.24
CA ALA A 13 -39.07 -14.69 -3.15
C ALA A 13 -39.12 -13.48 -4.09
N THR A 14 -40.06 -13.49 -5.03
CA THR A 14 -40.41 -12.37 -5.91
C THR A 14 -41.73 -11.76 -5.45
N VAL A 15 -41.79 -10.44 -5.30
CA VAL A 15 -43.03 -9.71 -4.99
C VAL A 15 -43.40 -8.80 -6.16
N THR A 16 -44.52 -9.12 -6.81
CA THR A 16 -45.22 -8.30 -7.80
C THR A 16 -46.42 -7.67 -7.11
N ALA A 17 -46.55 -6.34 -7.15
CA ALA A 17 -47.74 -5.64 -6.67
C ALA A 17 -48.33 -4.80 -7.80
N CYS A 18 -49.59 -5.08 -8.12
CA CYS A 18 -50.43 -4.47 -9.14
C CYS A 18 -51.77 -4.08 -8.48
N GLY A 19 -52.27 -2.87 -8.75
CA GLY A 19 -53.64 -2.41 -8.47
C GLY A 19 -53.76 -0.96 -8.98
N GLY A 20 -54.70 -0.52 -9.85
CA GLY A 20 -56.06 -0.98 -10.16
C GLY A 20 -57.03 -0.49 -9.07
N GLY A 21 -58.09 0.30 -9.27
CA GLY A 21 -58.78 0.98 -10.38
C GLY A 21 -60.03 1.67 -9.78
N GLY A 22 -60.63 2.68 -10.43
CA GLY A 22 -62.05 2.60 -10.81
C GLY A 22 -62.86 3.88 -10.58
N ASP A 23 -63.79 4.14 -11.51
CA ASP A 23 -64.44 5.39 -11.90
C ASP A 23 -65.73 5.76 -11.14
N SER A 24 -66.25 6.98 -11.35
CA SER A 24 -67.66 7.27 -11.77
C SER A 24 -68.03 8.76 -11.74
N GLY A 25 -68.72 9.27 -12.77
CA GLY A 25 -69.54 10.49 -12.68
C GLY A 25 -69.69 11.28 -13.99
N SER A 26 -70.93 11.62 -14.36
CA SER A 26 -71.38 11.86 -15.74
C SER A 26 -71.93 13.29 -15.99
N LEU A 27 -71.97 13.66 -17.28
CA LEU A 27 -72.79 14.66 -18.00
C LEU A 27 -72.36 16.14 -18.12
N SER A 28 -72.11 16.51 -19.39
CA SER A 28 -72.45 17.74 -20.14
C SER A 28 -72.34 19.13 -19.47
N SER A 29 -71.41 19.96 -19.97
CA SER A 29 -71.72 21.29 -20.55
C SER A 29 -70.43 22.05 -20.95
N LEU A 30 -70.40 22.54 -22.19
CA LEU A 30 -69.67 23.71 -22.73
C LEU A 30 -68.13 23.81 -22.58
N VAL A 31 -67.46 23.52 -23.70
CA VAL A 31 -66.31 24.24 -24.30
C VAL A 31 -65.46 25.10 -23.35
N SER A 32 -64.23 24.62 -23.07
CA SER A 32 -63.01 25.43 -22.94
C SER A 32 -61.80 24.52 -23.14
N GLN A 33 -60.94 24.87 -24.09
CA GLN A 33 -59.75 24.14 -24.46
C GLN A 33 -58.74 24.15 -23.30
N PRO A 34 -58.29 23.01 -22.76
CA PRO A 34 -57.24 22.99 -21.74
C PRO A 34 -55.91 23.32 -22.39
N THR A 35 -55.31 24.45 -22.04
CA THR A 35 -53.90 24.73 -22.35
C THR A 35 -53.05 23.71 -21.61
N THR A 36 -52.33 22.85 -22.35
CA THR A 36 -51.35 21.92 -21.80
C THR A 36 -50.37 22.68 -20.91
N PRO A 37 -50.18 22.31 -19.63
CA PRO A 37 -49.21 22.97 -18.79
C PRO A 37 -47.81 22.71 -19.36
N THR A 38 -47.05 23.78 -19.59
CA THR A 38 -45.63 23.69 -19.93
C THR A 38 -44.93 22.83 -18.87
N PRO A 39 -44.16 21.78 -19.25
CA PRO A 39 -43.45 20.96 -18.29
C PRO A 39 -42.52 21.84 -17.44
N ALA A 40 -42.58 21.66 -16.12
CA ALA A 40 -41.70 22.35 -15.20
C ALA A 40 -40.23 22.06 -15.57
N PRO A 41 -39.32 23.06 -15.50
CA PRO A 41 -37.92 22.84 -15.80
C PRO A 41 -37.38 21.74 -14.89
N THR A 42 -36.79 20.72 -15.49
CA THR A 42 -36.08 19.66 -14.77
C THR A 42 -35.02 20.32 -13.88
N PRO A 43 -34.93 20.01 -12.58
CA PRO A 43 -33.90 20.58 -11.73
C PRO A 43 -32.53 20.26 -12.32
N THR A 44 -31.75 21.31 -12.58
CA THR A 44 -30.36 21.18 -12.99
C THR A 44 -29.64 20.31 -11.98
N PRO A 45 -28.93 19.25 -12.39
CA PRO A 45 -28.20 18.40 -11.46
C PRO A 45 -27.25 19.26 -10.64
N THR A 46 -27.36 19.20 -9.32
CA THR A 46 -26.40 19.80 -8.41
C THR A 46 -25.00 19.29 -8.79
N PRO A 47 -24.02 20.17 -9.04
CA PRO A 47 -22.68 19.71 -9.38
C PRO A 47 -22.18 18.78 -8.27
N THR A 48 -21.82 17.55 -8.64
CA THR A 48 -21.14 16.63 -7.74
C THR A 48 -19.86 17.33 -7.26
N PRO A 49 -19.57 17.40 -5.95
CA PRO A 49 -18.36 18.04 -5.48
C PRO A 49 -17.15 17.39 -6.12
N THR A 50 -16.31 18.20 -6.78
CA THR A 50 -15.02 17.74 -7.29
C THR A 50 -14.20 17.23 -6.11
N PRO A 51 -13.71 15.97 -6.13
CA PRO A 51 -12.88 15.46 -5.05
C PRO A 51 -11.66 16.37 -4.87
N SER A 52 -11.48 16.87 -3.64
CA SER A 52 -10.33 17.68 -3.28
C SER A 52 -9.07 16.82 -3.44
N GLN A 53 -8.24 17.13 -4.43
CA GLN A 53 -6.95 16.44 -4.59
C GLN A 53 -6.08 16.73 -3.37
N VAL A 54 -5.63 15.68 -2.69
CA VAL A 54 -4.59 15.79 -1.66
C VAL A 54 -3.40 16.51 -2.29
N PRO A 55 -2.85 17.56 -1.64
CA PRO A 55 -1.71 18.30 -2.18
C PRO A 55 -0.57 17.34 -2.56
N GLN A 56 -0.06 17.48 -3.77
CA GLN A 56 1.10 16.72 -4.23
C GLN A 56 2.31 17.04 -3.35
N SER A 57 2.94 16.01 -2.77
CA SER A 57 4.29 16.19 -2.24
C SER A 57 5.23 16.42 -3.41
N ALA A 58 5.94 17.53 -3.43
CA ALA A 58 6.96 17.81 -4.46
C ALA A 58 8.15 16.82 -4.41
N ALA A 59 8.31 16.10 -3.30
CA ALA A 59 9.29 15.02 -3.16
C ALA A 59 8.72 13.61 -3.46
N GLU A 60 7.46 13.53 -3.88
CA GLU A 60 6.81 12.28 -4.27
C GLU A 60 7.59 11.56 -5.37
N GLY A 61 7.77 10.24 -5.24
CA GLY A 61 8.55 9.46 -6.19
C GLY A 61 9.10 8.16 -5.65
N ILE A 62 9.65 7.34 -6.54
CA ILE A 62 10.56 6.25 -6.16
C ILE A 62 12.00 6.75 -6.28
N TRP A 63 12.76 6.50 -5.22
CA TRP A 63 14.11 7.02 -5.02
C TRP A 63 15.08 5.87 -4.83
N ILE A 64 16.14 5.84 -5.64
CA ILE A 64 17.14 4.77 -5.65
C ILE A 64 18.52 5.39 -5.48
N GLY A 65 19.36 4.80 -4.64
CA GLY A 65 20.72 5.28 -4.44
C GLY A 65 21.47 4.56 -3.34
N THR A 66 22.32 5.29 -2.61
CA THR A 66 23.21 4.72 -1.61
C THR A 66 23.42 5.62 -0.40
N THR A 67 23.95 5.04 0.68
CA THR A 67 24.50 5.79 1.81
C THR A 67 26.03 5.96 1.70
N ASN A 68 26.62 6.83 2.51
CA ASN A 68 28.09 6.92 2.69
C ASN A 68 28.72 5.65 3.28
N THR A 69 27.92 4.74 3.83
CA THR A 69 28.36 3.44 4.36
C THR A 69 28.23 2.31 3.34
N ASN A 70 28.05 2.63 2.05
CA ASN A 70 27.91 1.68 0.95
C ASN A 70 26.74 0.70 1.13
N ARG A 71 25.63 1.20 1.68
CA ARG A 71 24.33 0.51 1.65
C ARG A 71 23.56 0.99 0.44
N THR A 72 22.88 0.09 -0.26
CA THR A 72 21.90 0.51 -1.26
C THR A 72 20.64 0.98 -0.55
N VAL A 73 20.00 2.01 -1.10
CA VAL A 73 18.71 2.52 -0.63
C VAL A 73 17.73 2.51 -1.79
N ASN A 74 16.55 1.94 -1.56
CA ASN A 74 15.44 1.95 -2.50
C ASN A 74 14.18 2.30 -1.72
N GLY A 75 13.40 3.29 -2.15
CA GLY A 75 12.25 3.68 -1.39
C GLY A 75 11.24 4.49 -2.16
N VAL A 76 10.11 4.74 -1.52
CA VAL A 76 9.02 5.53 -2.07
C VAL A 76 8.67 6.65 -1.11
N VAL A 77 8.44 7.84 -1.64
CA VAL A 77 7.77 8.95 -0.97
C VAL A 77 6.39 9.08 -1.62
N LEU A 78 5.34 8.95 -0.83
CA LEU A 78 3.96 9.02 -1.29
C LEU A 78 3.44 10.46 -1.29
N ASN A 79 2.31 10.67 -1.98
CA ASN A 79 1.66 11.97 -2.09
C ASN A 79 1.20 12.53 -0.73
N ASP A 80 0.89 11.68 0.23
CA ASP A 80 0.51 12.07 1.61
C ASP A 80 1.72 12.40 2.51
N GLY A 81 2.95 12.34 1.97
CA GLY A 81 4.19 12.62 2.68
C GLY A 81 4.77 11.41 3.42
N SER A 82 4.06 10.29 3.51
CA SER A 82 4.60 9.04 4.05
C SER A 82 5.74 8.55 3.17
N TYR A 83 6.78 8.00 3.79
CA TYR A 83 7.89 7.41 3.08
C TYR A 83 8.33 6.08 3.68
N TYR A 84 8.87 5.24 2.80
CA TYR A 84 9.41 3.95 3.16
C TYR A 84 10.70 3.69 2.38
N LEU A 85 11.81 3.50 3.08
CA LEU A 85 13.13 3.27 2.48
C LEU A 85 13.64 1.90 2.90
N PHE A 86 13.85 1.01 1.94
CA PHE A 86 14.64 -0.20 2.15
C PHE A 86 16.12 0.16 2.09
N TYR A 87 16.90 -0.47 2.96
CA TYR A 87 18.35 -0.43 2.85
C TYR A 87 18.96 -1.83 2.98
N SER A 88 20.13 -2.01 2.35
CA SER A 88 20.91 -3.25 2.46
C SER A 88 21.88 -3.21 3.65
N PRO A 89 22.45 -4.35 4.07
CA PRO A 89 23.72 -4.35 4.79
C PRO A 89 24.81 -3.67 3.94
N ALA A 90 25.83 -3.12 4.60
CA ALA A 90 26.95 -2.46 3.92
C ALA A 90 27.66 -3.46 2.99
N GLY A 91 27.83 -3.08 1.72
CA GLY A 91 28.49 -3.92 0.71
C GLY A 91 27.70 -5.15 0.25
N GLN A 92 26.44 -5.32 0.68
CA GLN A 92 25.61 -6.49 0.36
C GLN A 92 24.28 -6.08 -0.29
N PRO A 93 24.30 -5.51 -1.52
CA PRO A 93 23.13 -4.89 -2.16
C PRO A 93 21.96 -5.85 -2.43
N GLY A 94 22.20 -7.16 -2.43
CA GLY A 94 21.18 -8.20 -2.66
C GLY A 94 20.46 -8.68 -1.39
N GLN A 95 20.71 -8.08 -0.23
CA GLN A 95 20.07 -8.47 1.03
C GLN A 95 19.31 -7.30 1.65
N ILE A 96 18.18 -7.60 2.28
CA ILE A 96 17.46 -6.63 3.11
C ILE A 96 18.21 -6.49 4.43
N GLY A 97 18.69 -5.28 4.73
CA GLY A 97 19.30 -4.94 6.02
C GLY A 97 18.28 -4.34 6.97
N GLY A 98 17.39 -3.50 6.44
CA GLY A 98 16.28 -2.94 7.20
C GLY A 98 15.40 -2.02 6.38
N VAL A 99 14.45 -1.39 7.08
CA VAL A 99 13.54 -0.40 6.51
C VAL A 99 13.43 0.82 7.41
N ILE A 100 13.38 1.99 6.80
CA ILE A 100 13.03 3.25 7.46
C ILE A 100 11.62 3.63 7.04
N GLN A 101 10.78 4.00 8.00
CA GLN A 101 9.44 4.51 7.75
C GLN A 101 9.21 5.82 8.53
N GLY A 102 8.55 6.78 7.88
CA GLY A 102 8.13 8.02 8.52
C GLY A 102 7.18 8.84 7.66
N SER A 103 6.98 10.08 8.06
CA SER A 103 6.27 11.10 7.28
C SER A 103 7.14 12.35 7.16
N GLY A 104 7.11 12.99 6.00
CA GLY A 104 7.92 14.17 5.74
C GLY A 104 7.20 15.24 4.94
N THR A 105 7.70 16.46 5.03
CA THR A 105 7.15 17.63 4.33
C THR A 105 8.15 18.14 3.32
N ALA A 106 7.71 18.30 2.07
CA ALA A 106 8.46 18.94 1.00
C ALA A 106 8.11 20.44 0.92
N LYS A 107 9.10 21.32 1.04
CA LYS A 107 8.90 22.77 0.90
C LYS A 107 10.16 23.45 0.36
N GLY A 108 10.03 24.19 -0.73
CA GLY A 108 11.11 25.04 -1.27
C GLY A 108 12.42 24.29 -1.52
N GLY A 109 12.37 23.09 -2.11
CA GLY A 109 13.55 22.25 -2.36
C GLY A 109 14.13 21.56 -1.14
N SER A 110 13.48 21.62 0.02
CA SER A 110 13.85 20.89 1.24
C SER A 110 12.79 19.85 1.62
N TYR A 111 13.22 18.67 2.03
CA TYR A 111 12.37 17.59 2.54
C TYR A 111 12.81 17.23 3.96
N ALA A 112 11.89 17.30 4.92
CA ALA A 112 12.20 17.05 6.33
C ALA A 112 11.20 16.09 6.98
N SER A 113 11.70 15.18 7.82
CA SER A 113 10.91 14.28 8.68
C SER A 113 11.49 14.27 10.08
N GLY A 114 10.64 14.46 11.09
CA GLY A 114 11.01 14.40 12.51
C GLY A 114 10.56 13.13 13.22
N ASP A 115 9.84 12.24 12.52
CA ASP A 115 9.15 11.10 13.10
C ASP A 115 9.65 9.75 12.56
N GLY A 116 10.81 9.72 11.92
CA GLY A 116 11.38 8.52 11.33
C GLY A 116 11.59 7.39 12.34
N ARG A 117 11.44 6.17 11.85
CA ARG A 117 11.73 4.92 12.57
C ARG A 117 12.55 4.01 11.67
N ASP A 118 13.74 3.65 12.12
CA ASP A 118 14.57 2.62 11.49
C ASP A 118 14.32 1.28 12.17
N PHE A 119 13.84 0.33 11.38
CA PHE A 119 13.72 -1.08 11.73
C PHE A 119 14.94 -1.80 11.14
N ASN A 120 15.99 -1.93 11.94
CA ASN A 120 17.16 -2.71 11.57
C ASN A 120 16.88 -4.19 11.81
N LEU A 121 16.47 -4.86 10.73
CA LEU A 121 15.94 -6.21 10.77
C LEU A 121 17.03 -7.21 11.16
N ALA A 122 18.26 -7.00 10.68
CA ALA A 122 19.40 -7.84 11.01
C ALA A 122 19.90 -7.63 12.45
N ALA A 123 19.95 -6.39 12.93
CA ALA A 123 20.42 -6.06 14.28
C ALA A 123 19.33 -6.24 15.36
N ASN A 124 18.08 -6.50 14.97
CA ASN A 124 16.93 -6.55 15.87
C ASN A 124 16.73 -5.25 16.68
N THR A 125 16.93 -4.10 16.03
CA THR A 125 16.78 -2.80 16.70
C THR A 125 15.73 -1.92 16.03
N LEU A 126 15.04 -1.15 16.86
CA LEU A 126 14.13 -0.09 16.46
C LEU A 126 14.68 1.22 16.98
N THR A 127 14.99 2.17 16.10
CA THR A 127 15.59 3.45 16.50
C THR A 127 14.86 4.63 15.86
N ALA A 128 14.62 5.67 16.65
CA ALA A 128 14.06 6.92 16.14
C ALA A 128 15.13 7.72 15.40
N LEU A 129 14.75 8.35 14.29
CA LEU A 129 15.61 9.21 13.49
C LEU A 129 14.85 10.43 12.97
N SER A 130 15.59 11.45 12.59
CA SER A 130 15.13 12.51 11.71
C SER A 130 15.80 12.41 10.34
N LEU A 131 15.10 12.87 9.31
CA LEU A 131 15.61 13.00 7.95
C LEU A 131 15.60 14.49 7.59
N SER A 132 16.74 15.00 7.14
CA SER A 132 16.88 16.35 6.60
C SER A 132 17.52 16.25 5.22
N SER A 133 16.78 16.60 4.18
CA SER A 133 17.18 16.42 2.78
C SER A 133 16.91 17.66 1.94
N SER A 134 17.68 17.83 0.88
CA SER A 134 17.34 18.67 -0.27
C SER A 134 16.80 17.80 -1.40
N TYR A 135 15.89 18.35 -2.19
CA TYR A 135 15.35 17.69 -3.37
C TYR A 135 15.28 18.62 -4.57
N GLN A 136 15.43 18.03 -5.75
CA GLN A 136 15.01 18.59 -7.02
C GLN A 136 13.94 17.65 -7.56
N GLU A 137 12.76 18.19 -7.88
CA GLU A 137 11.61 17.42 -8.35
C GLU A 137 12.02 16.48 -9.49
N GLN A 138 11.66 15.21 -9.37
CA GLN A 138 11.95 14.15 -10.35
C GLN A 138 13.43 14.01 -10.76
N LYS A 139 14.36 14.48 -9.92
CA LYS A 139 15.81 14.41 -10.20
C LYS A 139 16.58 13.79 -9.06
N THR A 140 16.65 14.47 -7.93
CA THR A 140 17.51 14.08 -6.81
C THR A 140 16.81 14.27 -5.48
N LEU A 141 17.06 13.36 -4.54
CA LEU A 141 16.74 13.52 -3.13
C LEU A 141 17.97 13.08 -2.34
N ALA A 142 18.61 14.02 -1.66
CA ALA A 142 19.85 13.78 -0.94
C ALA A 142 19.85 14.50 0.40
N GLY A 143 20.42 13.88 1.43
CA GLY A 143 20.30 14.41 2.77
C GLY A 143 21.05 13.61 3.82
N MET A 144 20.63 13.82 5.06
CA MET A 144 21.20 13.21 6.24
C MET A 144 20.12 12.54 7.06
N VAL A 145 20.39 11.30 7.46
CA VAL A 145 19.67 10.56 8.48
C VAL A 145 20.40 10.79 9.79
N THR A 146 19.69 11.28 10.80
CA THR A 146 20.24 11.56 12.14
C THR A 146 19.48 10.76 13.18
N TYR A 147 20.16 9.83 13.85
CA TYR A 147 19.55 9.02 14.90
C TYR A 147 19.38 9.85 16.18
N VAL A 148 18.17 9.86 16.76
CA VAL A 148 17.74 10.83 17.81
C VAL A 148 18.36 10.55 19.19
N ALA A 149 19.05 9.42 19.38
CA ALA A 149 19.83 9.21 20.60
C ALA A 149 20.90 10.31 20.74
N ALA A 150 21.19 10.78 21.96
CA ALA A 150 22.18 11.82 22.20
C ALA A 150 23.56 11.39 21.65
N GLY A 151 24.09 12.12 20.66
CA GLY A 151 25.33 11.76 19.97
C GLY A 151 25.17 10.64 18.92
N GLY A 152 23.94 10.39 18.46
CA GLY A 152 23.64 9.37 17.47
C GLY A 152 24.42 9.56 16.17
N PRO A 153 24.81 8.46 15.49
CA PRO A 153 25.51 8.54 14.22
C PRO A 153 24.67 9.28 13.19
N THR A 154 25.35 9.87 12.20
CA THR A 154 24.71 10.42 11.02
C THR A 154 25.14 9.62 9.79
N GLU A 155 24.18 9.34 8.92
CA GLU A 155 24.45 8.74 7.61
C GLU A 155 23.98 9.72 6.53
N THR A 156 24.77 9.86 5.47
CA THR A 156 24.32 10.63 4.30
C THR A 156 23.62 9.70 3.34
N LEU A 157 22.53 10.20 2.76
CA LEU A 157 21.72 9.54 1.75
C LEU A 157 21.86 10.29 0.44
N THR A 158 22.19 9.59 -0.65
CA THR A 158 22.19 10.16 -2.00
C THR A 158 21.33 9.29 -2.89
N THR A 159 20.23 9.84 -3.40
CA THR A 159 19.31 9.12 -4.29
C THR A 159 18.94 9.93 -5.53
N VAL A 160 18.58 9.19 -6.57
CA VAL A 160 18.05 9.70 -7.83
C VAL A 160 16.62 9.24 -8.02
N TYR A 161 15.85 10.04 -8.73
CA TYR A 161 14.49 9.70 -9.11
C TYR A 161 14.48 8.51 -10.08
N SER A 162 13.56 7.58 -9.85
CA SER A 162 13.31 6.48 -10.77
C SER A 162 12.03 6.72 -11.57
N SER A 163 12.15 6.72 -12.90
CA SER A 163 11.02 6.84 -13.82
C SER A 163 10.01 5.71 -13.69
N MET A 164 10.33 4.64 -12.96
CA MET A 164 9.39 3.57 -12.64
C MET A 164 8.17 4.07 -11.86
N TYR A 165 8.28 5.23 -11.19
CA TYR A 165 7.16 5.84 -10.49
C TYR A 165 6.06 6.32 -11.44
N GLU A 166 6.40 6.65 -12.69
CA GLU A 166 5.43 7.15 -13.68
C GLU A 166 4.52 6.05 -14.25
N ALA A 167 4.85 4.78 -13.99
CA ALA A 167 4.03 3.67 -14.47
C ALA A 167 2.68 3.64 -13.72
N LYS A 168 1.59 3.46 -14.47
CA LYS A 168 0.26 3.32 -13.87
C LYS A 168 0.19 2.01 -13.06
N PRO A 169 -0.24 2.05 -11.78
CA PRO A 169 -0.34 0.84 -10.98
C PRO A 169 -1.47 -0.05 -11.50
N ALA A 170 -1.21 -1.34 -11.63
CA ALA A 170 -2.14 -2.33 -12.16
C ALA A 170 -1.93 -3.69 -11.45
N LEU A 171 -2.98 -4.23 -10.83
CA LEU A 171 -2.92 -5.49 -10.11
C LEU A 171 -2.60 -6.69 -11.02
N SER A 172 -3.04 -6.64 -12.27
CA SER A 172 -2.67 -7.63 -13.29
C SER A 172 -1.16 -7.64 -13.57
N ALA A 173 -0.48 -6.50 -13.45
CA ALA A 173 0.97 -6.43 -13.60
C ALA A 173 1.70 -7.08 -12.41
N LEU A 174 1.07 -7.13 -11.23
CA LEU A 174 1.63 -7.78 -10.03
C LEU A 174 1.34 -9.27 -9.95
N ALA A 175 0.29 -9.76 -10.61
CA ALA A 175 -0.16 -11.14 -10.46
C ALA A 175 0.94 -12.17 -10.78
N GLY A 176 1.16 -13.15 -9.91
CA GLY A 176 2.17 -14.19 -10.14
C GLY A 176 2.78 -14.76 -8.86
N GLN A 177 3.72 -15.68 -9.05
CA GLN A 177 4.47 -16.34 -7.98
C GLN A 177 5.86 -15.74 -7.85
N TYR A 178 6.25 -15.43 -6.62
CA TYR A 178 7.49 -14.74 -6.29
C TYR A 178 8.34 -15.59 -5.34
N SER A 179 9.65 -15.57 -5.58
CA SER A 179 10.65 -15.93 -4.58
C SER A 179 11.10 -14.64 -3.90
N VAL A 180 10.87 -14.53 -2.59
CA VAL A 180 11.08 -13.29 -1.85
C VAL A 180 12.04 -13.48 -0.70
N GLN A 181 12.80 -12.43 -0.39
CA GLN A 181 13.30 -12.19 0.96
C GLN A 181 12.18 -11.58 1.79
N ILE A 182 12.02 -12.08 3.01
CA ILE A 182 11.15 -11.48 4.02
C ILE A 182 11.97 -11.14 5.25
N GLY A 183 11.80 -9.94 5.76
CA GLY A 183 12.46 -9.44 6.95
C GLY A 183 11.46 -8.95 7.98
N VAL A 184 11.66 -9.39 9.22
CA VAL A 184 11.06 -8.85 10.45
C VAL A 184 12.21 -8.55 11.43
N LEU A 185 11.95 -7.80 12.49
CA LEU A 185 12.98 -7.53 13.49
C LEU A 185 13.57 -8.83 14.04
N GLY A 186 14.90 -8.98 13.92
CA GLY A 186 15.68 -10.12 14.35
C GLY A 186 15.77 -11.27 13.34
N THR A 187 15.10 -11.20 12.19
CA THR A 187 15.16 -12.27 11.20
C THR A 187 14.93 -11.77 9.79
N VAL A 188 15.88 -12.08 8.90
CA VAL A 188 15.71 -11.96 7.46
C VAL A 188 15.89 -13.35 6.86
N GLY A 189 14.94 -13.78 6.04
CA GLY A 189 14.95 -15.10 5.44
C GLY A 189 14.25 -15.13 4.10
N THR A 190 13.87 -16.32 3.67
CA THR A 190 13.20 -16.52 2.38
C THR A 190 11.75 -16.93 2.58
N ALA A 191 10.92 -16.60 1.60
CA ALA A 191 9.52 -16.97 1.55
C ALA A 191 9.06 -17.19 0.11
N THR A 192 7.90 -17.79 -0.01
CA THR A 192 7.14 -17.80 -1.26
C THR A 192 5.94 -16.87 -1.10
N LEU A 193 5.62 -16.14 -2.16
CA LEU A 193 4.50 -15.21 -2.18
C LEU A 193 3.78 -15.31 -3.51
N ALA A 194 2.46 -15.52 -3.47
CA ALA A 194 1.57 -15.42 -4.61
C ALA A 194 0.81 -14.10 -4.52
N VAL A 195 0.75 -13.38 -5.63
CA VAL A 195 -0.09 -12.20 -5.81
C VAL A 195 -1.21 -12.54 -6.78
N GLY A 196 -2.46 -12.37 -6.36
CA GLY A 196 -3.64 -12.52 -7.21
C GLY A 196 -3.85 -11.30 -8.10
N SER A 197 -4.58 -11.48 -9.21
CA SER A 197 -4.99 -10.37 -10.09
C SER A 197 -5.98 -9.41 -9.44
N ASP A 198 -6.58 -9.81 -8.32
CA ASP A 198 -7.42 -9.00 -7.44
C ASP A 198 -6.63 -8.28 -6.33
N GLY A 199 -5.29 -8.43 -6.33
CA GLY A 199 -4.42 -7.85 -5.32
C GLY A 199 -4.31 -8.67 -4.03
N SER A 200 -4.95 -9.84 -3.94
CA SER A 200 -4.76 -10.73 -2.80
C SER A 200 -3.30 -11.20 -2.70
N LEU A 201 -2.78 -11.29 -1.48
CA LEU A 201 -1.46 -11.81 -1.17
C LEU A 201 -1.61 -13.07 -0.31
N VAL A 202 -0.92 -14.14 -0.69
CA VAL A 202 -0.78 -15.34 0.13
C VAL A 202 0.65 -15.86 0.05
N GLY A 203 1.21 -16.31 1.16
CA GLY A 203 2.57 -16.79 1.20
C GLY A 203 2.89 -17.56 2.46
N SER A 204 4.09 -18.10 2.51
CA SER A 204 4.59 -18.77 3.70
C SER A 204 6.11 -18.66 3.83
N SER A 205 6.58 -18.64 5.08
CA SER A 205 8.00 -18.61 5.40
C SER A 205 8.31 -19.50 6.59
N ALA A 206 9.26 -20.41 6.43
CA ALA A 206 9.82 -21.14 7.57
C ALA A 206 10.77 -20.25 8.39
N SER A 207 11.44 -19.27 7.76
CA SER A 207 12.45 -18.45 8.42
C SER A 207 11.90 -17.58 9.54
N ILE A 208 10.69 -17.04 9.38
CA ILE A 208 10.04 -16.20 10.40
C ILE A 208 8.97 -16.96 11.21
N SER A 209 9.03 -18.29 11.20
CA SER A 209 8.18 -19.14 12.03
C SER A 209 8.74 -19.28 13.44
N THR A 210 7.85 -19.32 14.43
CA THR A 210 8.13 -19.70 15.82
C THR A 210 7.84 -21.18 16.08
N SER A 211 7.28 -21.90 15.09
CA SER A 211 7.02 -23.33 15.14
C SER A 211 8.10 -24.10 14.36
N THR A 212 8.52 -25.24 14.90
CA THR A 212 9.45 -26.17 14.25
C THR A 212 8.78 -27.07 13.21
N SER A 213 7.44 -27.13 13.21
CA SER A 213 6.65 -28.05 12.38
C SER A 213 5.73 -27.33 11.38
N ASN A 214 5.54 -26.03 11.53
CA ASN A 214 4.67 -25.22 10.67
C ASN A 214 5.42 -23.99 10.19
N SER A 215 5.25 -23.62 8.92
CA SER A 215 5.69 -22.33 8.41
C SER A 215 4.79 -21.21 8.94
N CYS A 216 5.33 -20.00 9.06
CA CYS A 216 4.54 -18.79 9.23
C CYS A 216 3.73 -18.54 7.96
N GLY A 217 2.41 -18.54 8.08
CA GLY A 217 1.47 -18.16 7.03
C GLY A 217 1.34 -16.63 6.93
N ILE A 218 1.36 -16.15 5.69
CA ILE A 218 1.27 -14.73 5.35
C ILE A 218 0.07 -14.55 4.43
N SER A 219 -0.80 -13.59 4.74
CA SER A 219 -1.88 -13.18 3.86
C SER A 219 -1.94 -11.65 3.77
N GLY A 220 -2.68 -11.10 2.81
CA GLY A 220 -2.72 -9.65 2.66
C GLY A 220 -3.42 -9.17 1.41
N THR A 221 -3.29 -7.87 1.16
CA THR A 221 -3.83 -7.20 -0.02
C THR A 221 -2.90 -6.11 -0.53
N LEU A 222 -2.95 -5.86 -1.83
CA LEU A 222 -2.39 -4.72 -2.53
C LEU A 222 -3.52 -3.98 -3.24
N ALA A 223 -3.64 -2.67 -3.00
CA ALA A 223 -4.62 -1.81 -3.66
C ALA A 223 -3.89 -0.70 -4.42
N PRO A 224 -4.15 -0.48 -5.72
CA PRO A 224 -3.51 0.60 -6.48
C PRO A 224 -3.81 1.96 -5.85
N ARG A 225 -2.79 2.80 -5.73
CA ARG A 225 -2.99 4.21 -5.37
C ARG A 225 -3.35 5.02 -6.62
N ASP A 226 -3.97 6.18 -6.41
CA ASP A 226 -4.37 7.08 -7.49
C ASP A 226 -3.17 7.74 -8.21
N ARG A 227 -1.99 7.67 -7.58
CA ARG A 227 -0.77 8.35 -8.04
C ARG A 227 0.44 7.43 -7.96
N GLY A 228 1.22 7.47 -9.04
CA GLY A 228 2.46 6.74 -9.22
C GLY A 228 2.31 5.22 -9.19
N ASN A 229 3.40 4.53 -9.49
CA ASN A 229 3.50 3.08 -9.39
C ASN A 229 3.63 2.64 -7.92
N ALA A 230 2.57 2.87 -7.16
CA ALA A 230 2.50 2.57 -5.74
C ALA A 230 1.16 1.91 -5.40
N TYR A 231 1.19 1.09 -4.37
CA TYR A 231 0.04 0.34 -3.87
C TYR A 231 -0.01 0.47 -2.36
N ASP A 232 -1.22 0.59 -1.80
CA ASP A 232 -1.43 0.36 -0.39
C ASP A 232 -1.30 -1.13 -0.11
N ALA A 233 -0.50 -1.47 0.89
CA ALA A 233 -0.21 -2.85 1.25
C ALA A 233 -0.74 -3.16 2.66
N THR A 234 -1.37 -4.32 2.80
CA THR A 234 -1.70 -4.91 4.10
C THR A 234 -1.10 -6.30 4.18
N ILE A 235 -0.46 -6.62 5.30
CA ILE A 235 0.05 -7.96 5.60
C ILE A 235 -0.51 -8.43 6.94
N VAL A 236 -1.05 -9.64 6.96
CA VAL A 236 -1.59 -10.34 8.11
C VAL A 236 -0.79 -11.62 8.32
N PHE A 237 -0.27 -11.77 9.52
CA PHE A 237 0.49 -12.94 9.96
C PHE A 237 -0.41 -13.94 10.69
N ASP A 238 -0.20 -15.23 10.47
CA ASP A 238 -0.88 -16.27 11.24
C ASP A 238 -0.31 -16.40 12.67
N ALA A 239 -0.82 -17.38 13.43
CA ALA A 239 -0.39 -17.61 14.81
C ALA A 239 1.02 -18.20 14.96
N ASN A 240 1.59 -18.77 13.90
CA ASN A 240 2.91 -19.40 13.92
C ASN A 240 4.05 -18.40 13.64
N CYS A 241 3.74 -17.18 13.22
CA CYS A 241 4.72 -16.17 12.86
C CYS A 241 5.40 -15.51 14.05
N ALA A 242 6.58 -14.92 13.82
CA ALA A 242 7.26 -14.05 14.80
C ALA A 242 6.39 -12.89 15.29
N TYR A 243 5.44 -12.43 14.46
CA TYR A 243 4.42 -11.44 14.78
C TYR A 243 3.03 -12.10 14.77
N PRO A 244 2.70 -12.93 15.76
CA PRO A 244 1.50 -13.76 15.71
C PRO A 244 0.24 -12.89 15.64
N THR A 245 -0.65 -13.22 14.70
CA THR A 245 -1.96 -12.55 14.46
C THR A 245 -1.91 -11.05 14.20
N GLN A 246 -0.72 -10.50 13.95
CA GLN A 246 -0.54 -9.07 13.69
C GLN A 246 -0.99 -8.70 12.28
N THR A 247 -1.62 -7.54 12.18
CA THR A 247 -1.90 -6.86 10.90
C THR A 247 -1.02 -5.62 10.81
N THR A 248 -0.37 -5.45 9.66
CA THR A 248 0.51 -4.33 9.36
C THR A 248 0.08 -3.68 8.06
N LYS A 249 0.28 -2.37 7.93
CA LYS A 249 -0.08 -1.58 6.75
C LYS A 249 1.08 -0.74 6.26
N GLY A 250 1.12 -0.44 4.97
CA GLY A 250 2.13 0.43 4.38
C GLY A 250 2.00 0.47 2.88
N ALA A 251 3.13 0.38 2.18
CA ALA A 251 3.20 0.60 0.76
C ALA A 251 3.94 -0.52 0.03
N ALA A 252 3.62 -0.66 -1.25
CA ALA A 252 4.37 -1.47 -2.19
C ALA A 252 4.60 -0.72 -3.50
N TYR A 253 5.62 -1.14 -4.23
CA TYR A 253 5.84 -0.76 -5.63
C TYR A 253 6.46 -1.92 -6.40
N PHE A 254 6.35 -1.88 -7.73
CA PHE A 254 6.80 -2.96 -8.59
C PHE A 254 7.70 -2.46 -9.71
N ASP A 255 8.89 -3.02 -9.80
CA ASP A 255 9.78 -2.84 -10.93
C ASP A 255 9.45 -3.86 -12.02
N ALA A 256 8.82 -3.40 -13.10
CA ALA A 256 8.50 -4.24 -14.24
C ALA A 256 9.75 -4.71 -15.00
N SER A 257 10.85 -3.95 -14.97
CA SER A 257 12.08 -4.28 -15.71
C SER A 257 12.82 -5.46 -15.07
N SER A 258 12.92 -5.47 -13.75
CA SER A 258 13.53 -6.57 -12.97
C SER A 258 12.52 -7.58 -12.43
N LYS A 259 11.22 -7.40 -12.76
CA LYS A 259 10.09 -8.17 -12.23
C LYS A 259 10.11 -8.26 -10.69
N ARG A 260 10.51 -7.17 -10.03
CA ARG A 260 10.77 -7.14 -8.60
C ARG A 260 9.69 -6.39 -7.84
N LEU A 261 9.11 -7.04 -6.84
CA LEU A 261 8.13 -6.48 -5.92
C LEU A 261 8.83 -6.04 -4.64
N TYR A 262 8.49 -4.84 -4.16
CA TYR A 262 8.91 -4.30 -2.87
C TYR A 262 7.65 -4.03 -2.06
N VAL A 263 7.56 -4.60 -0.86
CA VAL A 263 6.43 -4.39 0.07
C VAL A 263 6.98 -4.08 1.45
N VAL A 264 6.48 -3.03 2.07
CA VAL A 264 6.85 -2.65 3.44
C VAL A 264 5.62 -2.23 4.20
N THR A 265 5.41 -2.87 5.35
CA THR A 265 4.28 -2.61 6.22
C THR A 265 4.73 -2.48 7.66
N VAL A 266 4.02 -1.65 8.44
CA VAL A 266 4.25 -1.44 9.87
C VAL A 266 2.94 -1.61 10.65
N ASN A 267 3.01 -2.00 11.93
CA ASN A 267 1.83 -1.95 12.79
C ASN A 267 1.49 -0.49 13.18
N ASN A 268 0.31 -0.29 13.76
CA ASN A 268 -0.17 1.04 14.14
C ASN A 268 0.76 1.75 15.14
N GLU A 269 1.39 1.00 16.04
CA GLU A 269 2.33 1.53 17.03
C GLU A 269 3.71 1.83 16.43
N ARG A 270 3.97 1.42 15.17
CA ARG A 270 5.25 1.56 14.48
C ARG A 270 6.40 0.92 15.27
N THR A 271 6.12 -0.24 15.88
CA THR A 271 7.06 -1.04 16.66
C THR A 271 7.43 -2.36 16.00
N ARG A 272 6.70 -2.74 14.94
CA ARG A 272 6.91 -3.94 14.13
C ARG A 272 6.83 -3.57 12.66
N ALA A 273 7.74 -4.11 11.87
CA ALA A 273 7.77 -3.91 10.42
C ALA A 273 7.99 -5.23 9.70
N ALA A 274 7.32 -5.39 8.57
CA ALA A 274 7.58 -6.45 7.61
C ALA A 274 8.13 -5.83 6.33
N ALA A 275 9.25 -6.35 5.85
CA ALA A 275 9.87 -5.94 4.60
C ALA A 275 9.95 -7.15 3.68
N ILE A 276 9.40 -7.04 2.47
CA ILE A 276 9.39 -8.11 1.47
C ILE A 276 9.99 -7.56 0.19
N VAL A 277 11.01 -8.23 -0.34
CA VAL A 277 11.60 -7.92 -1.64
C VAL A 277 11.79 -9.21 -2.40
N GLY A 278 11.30 -9.29 -3.63
CA GLY A 278 11.53 -10.49 -4.43
C GLY A 278 11.11 -10.39 -5.87
N THR A 279 11.50 -11.39 -6.65
CA THR A 279 11.33 -11.42 -8.09
C THR A 279 10.44 -12.58 -8.50
N ARG A 280 9.70 -12.39 -9.60
CA ARG A 280 9.03 -13.50 -10.30
C ARG A 280 9.80 -13.87 -11.58
N PRO A 281 9.70 -15.13 -12.05
CA PRO A 281 10.31 -15.58 -13.31
C PRO A 281 9.90 -14.77 -14.55
#